data_AF-A0AAW1ZGC7-F1
#
_entry.id   AF-A0AAW1ZGC7-F1
#
_cell.length_a   1.000
_cell.length_b   1.000
_cell.length_c   1.000
_cell.angle_alpha   90.00
_cell.angle_beta   90.00
_cell.angle_gamma   90.00
#
_symmetry.space_group_name_H-M   'P 1'
#
loop_
_entity.id
_entity.type
_entity.pdbx_description
1 polymer ?
#
loop_
_entity_poly.entity_id
_entity_poly.type
_entity_poly.pdbx_seq_one_letter_code
_entity_poly.pdbx_strand_id
1 'polypeptide(L)'
;MKKAVLFSLWGGVVTPHLAQTFQKFEETTDISRGFIKNVIANLGSENALYRSEKGKITLTQMISEFEAECQKVAADQGLSLPALFSAQKLFNVFGQVEFNKPVLDAAAILRRHGIATCVLANVWVDDTPQRDGIALILSVLESRFDLVLRSCHAGVRIPEPDIFKNALEKLAVKPQEVVWLDVDEESVKAAEVLGITALQVKDITEALKEIQKLTGIEVTSDLQPPFCDPENVSHGYVNIKPGVKIHYVDMGDGPPVLMCHGFPESWFSWRYQIPALADAGFRVLALDMKGYGDSTAPPDIEEYSQEQIMLDLVTFLDKMGIPQVTLVGHDWGGSLVWNMAQYHPERVRAVASLNTPLFPVDPKTNPMEKLKAVPIFDYQIYFQKPGVAEAEMEKNLERTFKLMFYASTEIDAFPKLNTAGVCQRGGLFVGSPDDPPRSAILSESALQYYVQQYTKSGFRGPLNWYRNGEKNWHWMSSRPRGKANHDASFNGDCRKGPCSSASLCHRDGEAGPQPRQRPH
;
A
#
# COMPACT_ATOMS: atom_id res chain seq x y z
N MET A 1 2.13 29.19 -13.50
CA MET A 1 2.51 27.95 -12.78
C MET A 1 1.74 26.81 -13.42
N LYS A 2 2.37 25.65 -13.63
CA LYS A 2 1.66 24.47 -14.12
C LYS A 2 0.72 23.95 -13.03
N LYS A 3 -0.42 23.41 -13.43
CA LYS A 3 -1.46 22.85 -12.54
C LYS A 3 -1.85 21.43 -12.89
N ALA A 4 -1.51 20.96 -14.09
CA ALA A 4 -1.70 19.57 -14.46
C ALA A 4 -0.58 19.02 -15.35
N VAL A 5 -0.35 17.71 -15.23
CA VAL A 5 0.54 16.94 -16.09
C VAL A 5 -0.22 15.74 -16.66
N LEU A 6 -0.22 15.64 -17.99
CA LEU A 6 -0.92 14.59 -18.74
C LEU A 6 0.13 13.65 -19.35
N PHE A 7 -0.13 12.36 -19.30
CA PHE A 7 0.76 11.31 -19.81
C PHE A 7 0.02 10.43 -20.82
N SER A 8 0.71 10.03 -21.90
CA SER A 8 0.20 8.98 -22.78
C SER A 8 0.30 7.60 -22.12
N LEU A 9 -0.67 6.73 -22.41
CA LEU A 9 -0.66 5.38 -21.87
C LEU A 9 0.50 4.56 -22.46
N TRP A 10 0.45 4.30 -23.78
CA TRP A 10 1.36 3.40 -24.48
C TRP A 10 2.71 4.05 -24.74
N GLY A 11 3.79 3.48 -24.20
CA GLY A 11 5.14 4.03 -24.28
C GLY A 11 5.42 5.16 -23.28
N GLY A 12 4.39 5.76 -22.69
CA GLY A 12 4.50 6.70 -21.58
C GLY A 12 4.43 5.99 -20.23
N VAL A 13 3.22 5.82 -19.71
CA VAL A 13 2.98 5.21 -18.38
C VAL A 13 3.24 3.71 -18.36
N VAL A 14 3.00 3.02 -19.48
CA VAL A 14 3.23 1.57 -19.61
C VAL A 14 4.04 1.24 -20.86
N THR A 15 4.81 0.17 -20.81
CA THR A 15 5.47 -0.43 -21.98
C THR A 15 4.78 -1.74 -22.34
N PRO A 16 4.68 -2.12 -23.63
CA PRO A 16 5.37 -1.54 -24.79
C PRO A 16 4.64 -0.35 -25.45
N HIS A 17 5.38 0.39 -26.30
CA HIS A 17 4.80 1.38 -27.23
C HIS A 17 4.13 0.69 -28.42
N LEU A 18 2.97 1.20 -28.88
CA LEU A 18 2.20 0.63 -29.98
C LEU A 18 3.03 0.42 -31.26
N ALA A 19 3.78 1.44 -31.70
CA ALA A 19 4.54 1.33 -32.95
C ALA A 19 5.71 0.34 -32.84
N GLN A 20 6.36 0.26 -31.67
CA GLN A 20 7.41 -0.72 -31.42
C GLN A 20 6.84 -2.15 -31.41
N THR A 21 5.65 -2.34 -30.84
CA THR A 21 4.94 -3.63 -30.87
C THR A 21 4.61 -4.04 -32.31
N PHE A 22 4.11 -3.13 -33.13
CA PHE A 22 3.84 -3.40 -34.55
C PHE A 22 5.10 -3.80 -35.31
N GLN A 23 6.20 -3.04 -35.14
CA GLN A 23 7.46 -3.37 -35.80
C GLN A 23 7.99 -4.74 -35.36
N LYS A 24 8.00 -5.04 -34.05
CA LYS A 24 8.44 -6.34 -33.53
C LYS A 24 7.57 -7.48 -34.08
N PHE A 25 6.27 -7.25 -34.17
CA PHE A 25 5.36 -8.24 -34.73
C PHE A 25 5.64 -8.50 -36.22
N GLU A 26 5.85 -7.45 -37.02
CA GLU A 26 6.25 -7.56 -38.43
C GLU A 26 7.54 -8.39 -38.58
N GLU A 27 8.56 -8.09 -37.78
CA GLU A 27 9.84 -8.83 -37.77
C GLU A 27 9.65 -10.32 -37.42
N THR A 28 8.85 -10.61 -36.38
CA THR A 28 8.63 -12.01 -35.92
C THR A 28 7.70 -12.81 -36.82
N THR A 29 6.90 -12.16 -37.66
CA THR A 29 5.96 -12.81 -38.58
C THR A 29 6.44 -12.80 -40.03
N ASP A 30 7.62 -12.26 -40.30
CA ASP A 30 8.21 -12.13 -41.65
C ASP A 30 7.35 -11.28 -42.59
N ILE A 31 6.78 -10.19 -42.06
CA ILE A 31 6.05 -9.19 -42.84
C ILE A 31 6.96 -7.99 -43.12
N SER A 32 6.76 -7.36 -44.28
CA SER A 32 7.51 -6.16 -44.65
C SER A 32 7.38 -5.07 -43.58
N ARG A 33 8.52 -4.51 -43.17
CA ARG A 33 8.57 -3.44 -42.17
C ARG A 33 7.71 -2.24 -42.59
N GLY A 34 6.87 -1.77 -41.68
CA GLY A 34 5.94 -0.65 -41.88
C GLY A 34 4.62 -1.04 -42.56
N PHE A 35 4.38 -2.31 -42.84
CA PHE A 35 3.14 -2.80 -43.43
C PHE A 35 1.91 -2.46 -42.58
N ILE A 36 1.94 -2.72 -41.27
CA ILE A 36 0.82 -2.46 -40.36
C ILE A 36 0.53 -0.95 -40.31
N LYS A 37 1.59 -0.13 -40.25
CA LYS A 37 1.45 1.33 -40.28
C LYS A 37 0.81 1.80 -41.59
N ASN A 38 1.15 1.18 -42.71
CA ASN A 38 0.57 1.46 -44.01
C ASN A 38 -0.92 1.05 -44.08
N VAL A 39 -1.30 -0.10 -43.51
CA VAL A 39 -2.72 -0.52 -43.39
C VAL A 39 -3.53 0.53 -42.64
N ILE A 40 -3.02 1.00 -41.50
CA ILE A 40 -3.68 2.04 -40.69
C ILE A 40 -3.76 3.36 -41.47
N ALA A 41 -2.67 3.78 -42.10
CA ALA A 41 -2.61 5.05 -42.85
C ALA A 41 -3.52 5.07 -44.09
N ASN A 42 -3.63 3.96 -44.82
CA ASN A 42 -4.47 3.87 -46.03
C ASN A 42 -5.96 4.03 -45.74
N LEU A 43 -6.42 3.57 -44.58
CA LEU A 43 -7.84 3.62 -44.20
C LEU A 43 -8.17 4.79 -43.27
N GLY A 44 -7.18 5.39 -42.61
CA GLY A 44 -7.36 6.57 -41.77
C GLY A 44 -8.46 6.37 -40.72
N SER A 45 -9.43 7.28 -40.68
CA SER A 45 -10.54 7.23 -39.71
C SER A 45 -11.43 6.00 -39.83
N GLU A 46 -11.46 5.34 -40.99
CA GLU A 46 -12.27 4.15 -41.23
C GLU A 46 -11.59 2.86 -40.75
N ASN A 47 -10.31 2.91 -40.41
CA ASN A 47 -9.55 1.76 -39.92
C ASN A 47 -10.18 1.17 -38.65
N ALA A 48 -10.24 -0.17 -38.57
CA ALA A 48 -10.82 -0.89 -37.45
C ALA A 48 -10.22 -0.51 -36.09
N LEU A 49 -8.90 -0.28 -35.99
CA LEU A 49 -8.25 0.16 -34.76
C LEU A 49 -8.75 1.55 -34.32
N TYR A 50 -8.88 2.51 -35.24
CA TYR A 50 -9.33 3.86 -34.88
C TYR A 50 -10.80 3.87 -34.49
N ARG A 51 -11.62 3.05 -35.15
CA ARG A 51 -13.03 2.86 -34.76
C ARG A 51 -13.16 2.22 -33.37
N SER A 52 -12.32 1.25 -33.04
CA SER A 52 -12.33 0.61 -31.71
C SER A 52 -11.83 1.55 -30.61
N GLU A 53 -10.79 2.33 -30.88
CA GLU A 53 -10.27 3.37 -29.98
C GLU A 53 -11.32 4.47 -29.71
N LYS A 54 -12.29 4.67 -30.62
CA LYS A 54 -13.45 5.56 -30.42
C LYS A 54 -14.69 4.86 -29.86
N GLY A 55 -14.58 3.59 -29.49
CA GLY A 55 -15.68 2.81 -28.92
C GLY A 55 -16.80 2.48 -29.90
N LYS A 56 -16.55 2.55 -31.21
CA LYS A 56 -17.55 2.22 -32.25
C LYS A 56 -17.71 0.71 -32.46
N ILE A 57 -16.65 -0.05 -32.19
CA ILE A 57 -16.62 -1.52 -32.25
C ILE A 57 -15.83 -2.06 -31.05
N THR A 58 -16.09 -3.31 -30.66
CA THR A 58 -15.36 -3.99 -29.58
C THR A 58 -14.00 -4.54 -30.05
N LEU A 59 -13.17 -5.02 -29.12
CA LEU A 59 -11.89 -5.65 -29.44
C LEU A 59 -12.07 -6.89 -30.32
N THR A 60 -13.04 -7.74 -30.02
CA THR A 60 -13.33 -8.95 -30.81
C THR A 60 -13.68 -8.60 -32.26
N GLN A 61 -14.54 -7.58 -32.46
CA GLN A 61 -14.89 -7.09 -33.79
C GLN A 61 -13.67 -6.47 -34.49
N MET A 62 -12.92 -5.62 -33.78
CA MET A 62 -11.74 -4.95 -34.32
C MET A 62 -10.71 -5.96 -34.82
N ILE A 63 -10.41 -7.01 -34.05
CA ILE A 63 -9.43 -8.03 -34.44
C ILE A 63 -9.82 -8.69 -35.78
N SER A 64 -11.09 -9.07 -35.92
CA SER A 64 -11.58 -9.70 -37.15
C SER A 64 -11.55 -8.74 -38.34
N GLU A 65 -11.95 -7.49 -38.15
CA GLU A 65 -11.99 -6.49 -39.22
C GLU A 65 -10.57 -6.05 -39.61
N PHE A 66 -9.68 -5.85 -38.65
CA PHE A 66 -8.28 -5.50 -38.88
C PHE A 66 -7.53 -6.58 -39.66
N GLU A 67 -7.80 -7.86 -39.36
CA GLU A 67 -7.22 -8.97 -40.12
C GLU A 67 -7.67 -8.96 -41.59
N ALA A 68 -8.94 -8.65 -41.85
CA ALA A 68 -9.45 -8.49 -43.22
C ALA A 68 -8.86 -7.25 -43.93
N GLU A 69 -8.67 -6.14 -43.22
CA GLU A 69 -7.97 -4.95 -43.74
C GLU A 69 -6.54 -5.28 -44.16
N CYS A 70 -5.79 -6.02 -43.33
CA CYS A 70 -4.44 -6.48 -43.67
C CYS A 70 -4.45 -7.41 -44.89
N GLN A 71 -5.38 -8.36 -44.98
CA GLN A 71 -5.48 -9.27 -46.13
C GLN A 71 -5.73 -8.51 -47.43
N LYS A 72 -6.62 -7.51 -47.39
CA LYS A 72 -6.93 -6.66 -48.54
C LYS A 72 -5.71 -5.86 -49.00
N VAL A 73 -5.03 -5.18 -48.08
CA VAL A 73 -3.85 -4.37 -48.42
C VAL A 73 -2.69 -5.23 -48.94
N ALA A 74 -2.50 -6.44 -48.40
CA ALA A 74 -1.52 -7.39 -48.92
C ALA A 74 -1.88 -7.82 -50.35
N ALA A 75 -3.14 -8.19 -50.60
CA ALA A 75 -3.61 -8.59 -51.94
C ALA A 75 -3.46 -7.46 -52.97
N ASP A 76 -3.79 -6.22 -52.60
CA ASP A 76 -3.63 -5.03 -53.45
C ASP A 76 -2.15 -4.75 -53.81
N GLN A 77 -1.20 -5.22 -52.97
CA GLN A 77 0.24 -5.15 -53.20
C GLN A 77 0.82 -6.40 -53.88
N GLY A 78 -0.02 -7.38 -54.24
CA GLY A 78 0.42 -8.65 -54.81
C GLY A 78 1.18 -9.54 -53.81
N LEU A 79 0.98 -9.33 -52.52
CA LEU A 79 1.60 -10.06 -51.42
C LEU A 79 0.59 -11.01 -50.77
N SER A 80 1.08 -12.11 -50.20
CA SER A 80 0.30 -13.00 -49.34
C SER A 80 0.78 -12.82 -47.90
N LEU A 81 -0.17 -12.75 -46.95
CA LEU A 81 0.18 -12.73 -45.54
C LEU A 81 0.83 -14.06 -45.11
N PRO A 82 1.90 -14.03 -44.30
CA PRO A 82 2.51 -15.24 -43.76
C PRO A 82 1.55 -16.06 -42.91
N ALA A 83 1.71 -17.38 -42.88
CA ALA A 83 0.85 -18.30 -42.12
C ALA A 83 0.84 -18.03 -40.60
N LEU A 84 1.86 -17.35 -40.08
CA LEU A 84 1.99 -16.99 -38.68
C LEU A 84 1.23 -15.70 -38.32
N PHE A 85 0.78 -14.92 -39.31
CA PHE A 85 0.04 -13.69 -39.09
C PHE A 85 -1.29 -13.95 -38.39
N SER A 86 -1.57 -13.17 -37.36
CA SER A 86 -2.83 -13.20 -36.63
C SER A 86 -3.00 -11.88 -35.89
N ALA A 87 -4.08 -11.15 -36.20
CA ALA A 87 -4.37 -9.90 -35.50
C ALA A 87 -4.63 -10.17 -34.01
N GLN A 88 -5.23 -11.31 -33.66
CA GLN A 88 -5.43 -11.71 -32.26
C GLN A 88 -4.10 -11.81 -31.50
N LYS A 89 -3.09 -12.47 -32.08
CA LYS A 89 -1.77 -12.57 -31.44
C LYS A 89 -1.11 -11.21 -31.27
N LEU A 90 -1.27 -10.32 -32.25
CA LEU A 90 -0.75 -8.97 -32.18
C LEU A 90 -1.36 -8.19 -31.01
N PHE A 91 -2.68 -8.23 -30.81
CA PHE A 91 -3.34 -7.43 -29.79
C PHE A 91 -3.34 -8.04 -28.38
N ASN A 92 -3.17 -9.37 -28.25
CA ASN A 92 -3.09 -10.03 -26.95
C ASN A 92 -1.92 -9.54 -26.07
N VAL A 93 -0.85 -9.04 -26.67
CA VAL A 93 0.32 -8.55 -25.92
C VAL A 93 0.01 -7.31 -25.09
N PHE A 94 -1.01 -6.53 -25.45
CA PHE A 94 -1.36 -5.30 -24.73
C PHE A 94 -2.06 -5.55 -23.39
N GLY A 95 -2.50 -6.79 -23.12
CA GLY A 95 -2.94 -7.21 -21.80
C GLY A 95 -1.81 -7.52 -20.82
N GLN A 96 -0.54 -7.48 -21.28
CA GLN A 96 0.65 -7.80 -20.48
C GLN A 96 1.67 -6.67 -20.63
N VAL A 97 1.64 -5.73 -19.67
CA VAL A 97 2.47 -4.52 -19.71
C VAL A 97 3.39 -4.43 -18.51
N GLU A 98 4.45 -3.65 -18.66
CA GLU A 98 5.26 -3.19 -17.52
C GLU A 98 4.94 -1.72 -17.24
N PHE A 99 4.75 -1.39 -15.96
CA PHE A 99 4.56 -0.01 -15.55
C PHE A 99 5.89 0.73 -15.49
N ASN A 100 5.90 1.95 -16.02
CA ASN A 100 7.04 2.85 -15.92
C ASN A 100 7.10 3.44 -14.50
N LYS A 101 7.84 2.76 -13.60
CA LYS A 101 7.93 3.15 -12.19
C LYS A 101 8.33 4.62 -11.99
N PRO A 102 9.37 5.17 -12.66
CA PRO A 102 9.68 6.60 -12.57
C PRO A 102 8.49 7.53 -12.88
N VAL A 103 7.64 7.19 -13.85
CA VAL A 103 6.44 7.98 -14.17
C VAL A 103 5.39 7.88 -13.07
N LEU A 104 5.17 6.68 -12.51
CA LEU A 104 4.25 6.49 -11.40
C LEU A 104 4.71 7.25 -10.15
N ASP A 105 6.00 7.21 -9.83
CA ASP A 105 6.58 7.94 -8.71
C ASP A 105 6.44 9.45 -8.92
N ALA A 106 6.78 9.95 -10.12
CA ALA A 106 6.62 11.36 -10.48
C ALA A 106 5.16 11.81 -10.38
N ALA A 107 4.22 11.03 -10.90
CA ALA A 107 2.79 11.32 -10.79
C ALA A 107 2.34 11.41 -9.33
N ALA A 108 2.76 10.47 -8.48
CA ALA A 108 2.47 10.52 -7.04
C ALA A 108 3.05 11.77 -6.37
N ILE A 109 4.28 12.16 -6.69
CA ILE A 109 4.92 13.38 -6.16
C ILE A 109 4.16 14.63 -6.60
N LEU A 110 3.79 14.72 -7.88
CA LEU A 110 3.02 15.84 -8.43
C LEU A 110 1.67 16.01 -7.73
N ARG A 111 0.93 14.90 -7.54
CA ARG A 111 -0.36 14.90 -6.83
C ARG A 111 -0.21 15.42 -5.39
N ARG A 112 0.83 14.97 -4.68
CA ARG A 112 1.13 15.44 -3.31
C ARG A 112 1.39 16.95 -3.23
N HIS A 113 1.84 17.56 -4.32
CA HIS A 113 2.07 19.01 -4.43
C HIS A 113 0.89 19.76 -5.06
N GLY A 114 -0.27 19.13 -5.19
CA GLY A 114 -1.49 19.75 -5.72
C GLY A 114 -1.49 19.92 -7.24
N ILE A 115 -0.61 19.24 -7.97
CA ILE A 115 -0.63 19.18 -9.43
C ILE A 115 -1.48 18.00 -9.87
N ALA A 116 -2.56 18.27 -10.60
CA ALA A 116 -3.42 17.22 -11.11
C ALA A 116 -2.67 16.37 -12.16
N THR A 117 -2.92 15.07 -12.14
CA THR A 117 -2.27 14.11 -13.03
C THR A 117 -3.31 13.34 -13.82
N CYS A 118 -3.05 13.16 -15.11
CA CYS A 118 -4.00 12.50 -15.99
C CYS A 118 -3.31 11.56 -16.98
N VAL A 119 -3.92 10.41 -17.24
CA VAL A 119 -3.54 9.52 -18.33
C VAL A 119 -4.54 9.67 -19.47
N LEU A 120 -4.06 10.02 -20.66
CA LEU A 120 -4.85 9.92 -21.88
C LEU A 120 -4.57 8.57 -22.54
N ALA A 121 -5.60 7.74 -22.61
CA ALA A 121 -5.49 6.34 -22.99
C ALA A 121 -6.26 6.07 -24.29
N ASN A 122 -5.54 5.91 -25.40
CA ASN A 122 -6.09 5.30 -26.60
C ASN A 122 -6.29 3.79 -26.35
N VAL A 123 -7.51 3.41 -25.97
CA VAL A 123 -7.90 2.04 -25.60
C VAL A 123 -9.27 1.72 -26.19
N TRP A 124 -9.61 0.43 -26.23
CA TRP A 124 -10.83 -0.13 -26.81
C TRP A 124 -11.72 -0.76 -25.73
N VAL A 125 -12.95 -1.13 -26.11
CA VAL A 125 -13.83 -1.96 -25.27
C VAL A 125 -13.42 -3.42 -25.43
N ASP A 126 -12.80 -3.99 -24.40
CA ASP A 126 -12.34 -5.39 -24.41
C ASP A 126 -13.44 -6.35 -23.95
N ASP A 127 -14.01 -7.06 -24.92
CA ASP A 127 -15.03 -8.11 -24.75
C ASP A 127 -14.46 -9.53 -24.87
N THR A 128 -13.13 -9.66 -24.91
CA THR A 128 -12.47 -10.96 -25.07
C THR A 128 -12.47 -11.79 -23.78
N PRO A 129 -12.22 -13.11 -23.85
CA PRO A 129 -12.01 -13.93 -22.67
C PRO A 129 -10.79 -13.51 -21.83
N GLN A 130 -9.84 -12.75 -22.39
CA GLN A 130 -8.61 -12.29 -21.72
C GLN A 130 -8.67 -10.84 -21.21
N ARG A 131 -9.86 -10.22 -21.18
CA ARG A 131 -10.08 -8.81 -20.80
C ARG A 131 -9.53 -8.37 -19.44
N ASP A 132 -9.26 -9.32 -18.54
CA ASP A 132 -8.73 -9.05 -17.20
C ASP A 132 -7.38 -8.31 -17.23
N GLY A 133 -6.56 -8.51 -18.27
CA GLY A 133 -5.27 -7.83 -18.41
C GLY A 133 -5.42 -6.31 -18.52
N ILE A 134 -6.21 -5.83 -19.49
CA ILE A 134 -6.49 -4.39 -19.66
C ILE A 134 -7.27 -3.83 -18.46
N ALA A 135 -8.21 -4.61 -17.91
CA ALA A 135 -8.97 -4.19 -16.73
C ALA A 135 -8.07 -3.94 -15.51
N LEU A 136 -7.08 -4.81 -15.27
CA LEU A 136 -6.11 -4.64 -14.19
C LEU A 136 -5.26 -3.39 -14.40
N ILE A 137 -4.80 -3.15 -15.63
CA ILE A 137 -4.01 -1.96 -15.97
C ILE A 137 -4.81 -0.69 -15.64
N LEU A 138 -6.05 -0.61 -16.14
CA LEU A 138 -6.92 0.55 -15.91
C LEU A 138 -7.21 0.73 -14.41
N SER A 139 -7.48 -0.35 -13.68
CA SER A 139 -7.71 -0.29 -12.22
C SER A 139 -6.51 0.29 -11.47
N VAL A 140 -5.29 -0.10 -11.83
CA VAL A 140 -4.07 0.45 -11.22
C VAL A 140 -3.94 1.94 -11.55
N LEU A 141 -4.18 2.34 -12.80
CA LEU A 141 -4.08 3.74 -13.20
C LEU A 141 -5.14 4.61 -12.53
N GLU A 142 -6.38 4.15 -12.44
CA GLU A 142 -7.48 4.87 -11.78
C GLU A 142 -7.23 5.08 -10.28
N SER A 143 -6.44 4.20 -9.64
CA SER A 143 -6.00 4.41 -8.24
C SER A 143 -4.85 5.42 -8.09
N ARG A 144 -4.04 5.63 -9.14
CA ARG A 144 -2.77 6.37 -9.06
C ARG A 144 -2.80 7.76 -9.69
N PHE A 145 -3.78 8.05 -10.55
CA PHE A 145 -3.95 9.32 -11.24
C PHE A 145 -5.29 9.95 -10.90
N ASP A 146 -5.40 11.27 -10.98
CA ASP A 146 -6.65 11.98 -10.69
C ASP A 146 -7.69 11.78 -11.81
N LEU A 147 -7.22 11.49 -13.03
CA LEU A 147 -8.08 11.19 -14.17
C LEU A 147 -7.43 10.20 -15.14
N VAL A 148 -8.14 9.12 -15.47
CA VAL A 148 -7.82 8.26 -16.62
C VAL A 148 -8.88 8.46 -17.69
N LEU A 149 -8.52 9.12 -18.79
CA LEU A 149 -9.44 9.42 -19.88
C LEU A 149 -9.29 8.38 -20.99
N ARG A 150 -10.29 7.49 -21.06
CA ARG A 150 -10.35 6.39 -22.03
C ARG A 150 -10.98 6.85 -23.33
N SER A 151 -10.25 6.75 -24.44
CA SER A 151 -10.71 7.19 -25.77
C SER A 151 -12.02 6.51 -26.19
N CYS A 152 -12.17 5.20 -25.93
CA CYS A 152 -13.37 4.45 -26.32
C CYS A 152 -14.64 4.92 -25.60
N HIS A 153 -14.51 5.46 -24.40
CA HIS A 153 -15.63 6.03 -23.65
C HIS A 153 -15.89 7.49 -24.03
N ALA A 154 -14.84 8.24 -24.37
CA ALA A 154 -14.94 9.63 -24.79
C ALA A 154 -15.41 9.78 -26.25
N GLY A 155 -15.26 8.74 -27.07
CA GLY A 155 -15.58 8.78 -28.51
C GLY A 155 -14.59 9.56 -29.37
N VAL A 156 -13.49 10.01 -28.78
CA VAL A 156 -12.40 10.78 -29.39
C VAL A 156 -11.07 10.14 -28.99
N ARG A 157 -10.03 10.31 -29.79
CA ARG A 157 -8.71 9.67 -29.59
C ARG A 157 -7.57 10.66 -29.73
N ILE A 158 -6.40 10.35 -29.18
CA ILE A 158 -5.16 11.04 -29.55
C ILE A 158 -4.84 10.71 -31.02
N PRO A 159 -4.44 11.68 -31.87
CA PRO A 159 -4.09 13.07 -31.57
C PRO A 159 -5.21 14.11 -31.84
N GLU A 160 -6.48 13.72 -31.84
CA GLU A 160 -7.58 14.64 -32.13
C GLU A 160 -7.70 15.73 -31.05
N PRO A 161 -7.84 17.03 -31.41
CA PRO A 161 -7.84 18.12 -30.43
C PRO A 161 -8.86 17.99 -29.30
N ASP A 162 -9.98 17.32 -29.55
CA ASP A 162 -11.08 17.20 -28.59
C ASP A 162 -10.75 16.28 -27.40
N ILE A 163 -9.80 15.34 -27.53
CA ILE A 163 -9.34 14.53 -26.38
C ILE A 163 -8.69 15.42 -25.32
N PHE A 164 -7.87 16.38 -25.76
CA PHE A 164 -7.19 17.32 -24.87
C PHE A 164 -8.19 18.29 -24.25
N LYS A 165 -9.15 18.81 -25.03
CA LYS A 165 -10.22 19.68 -24.50
C LYS A 165 -11.04 18.99 -23.40
N ASN A 166 -11.40 17.71 -23.61
CA ASN A 166 -12.11 16.93 -22.61
C ASN A 166 -11.30 16.78 -21.30
N ALA A 167 -9.98 16.58 -21.41
CA ALA A 167 -9.10 16.50 -20.26
C ALA A 167 -9.01 17.84 -19.51
N LEU A 168 -8.84 18.94 -20.25
CA LEU A 168 -8.80 20.30 -19.68
C LEU A 168 -10.08 20.65 -18.93
N GLU A 169 -11.24 20.32 -19.49
CA GLU A 169 -12.56 20.54 -18.87
C GLU A 169 -12.71 19.74 -17.58
N LYS A 170 -12.45 18.43 -17.63
CA LYS A 170 -12.59 17.53 -16.46
C LYS A 170 -11.64 17.88 -15.31
N LEU A 171 -10.45 18.39 -15.63
CA LEU A 171 -9.46 18.83 -14.64
C LEU A 171 -9.64 20.30 -14.23
N ALA A 172 -10.56 21.04 -14.87
CA ALA A 172 -10.79 22.46 -14.65
C ALA A 172 -9.52 23.34 -14.78
N VAL A 173 -8.70 23.08 -15.80
CA VAL A 173 -7.43 23.80 -16.08
C VAL A 173 -7.40 24.42 -17.48
N LYS A 174 -6.56 25.44 -17.68
CA LYS A 174 -6.35 26.09 -18.99
C LYS A 174 -5.17 25.45 -19.73
N PRO A 175 -5.12 25.50 -21.08
CA PRO A 175 -4.03 24.89 -21.86
C PRO A 175 -2.62 25.28 -21.38
N GLN A 176 -2.38 26.57 -21.11
CA GLN A 176 -1.08 27.07 -20.66
C GLN A 176 -0.66 26.56 -19.26
N GLU A 177 -1.59 26.03 -18.47
CA GLU A 177 -1.36 25.45 -17.14
C GLU A 177 -0.97 23.97 -17.22
N VAL A 178 -0.99 23.37 -18.41
CA VAL A 178 -0.78 21.94 -18.60
C VAL A 178 0.58 21.62 -19.22
N VAL A 179 1.14 20.46 -18.83
CA VAL A 179 2.23 19.79 -19.54
C VAL A 179 1.74 18.46 -20.10
N TRP A 180 2.00 18.16 -21.37
CA TRP A 180 1.69 16.90 -22.03
C TRP A 180 2.96 16.11 -22.33
N LEU A 181 3.00 14.83 -21.97
CA LEU A 181 4.10 13.93 -22.32
C LEU A 181 3.59 12.83 -23.23
N ASP A 182 4.24 12.70 -24.39
CA ASP A 182 3.99 11.60 -25.31
C ASP A 182 5.25 11.20 -26.06
N VAL A 183 5.37 9.92 -26.40
CA VAL A 183 6.42 9.40 -27.27
C VAL A 183 6.13 9.73 -28.75
N ASP A 184 4.85 9.90 -29.11
CA ASP A 184 4.42 10.15 -30.48
C ASP A 184 4.45 11.64 -30.86
N GLU A 185 5.28 12.00 -31.86
CA GLU A 185 5.50 13.39 -32.29
C GLU A 185 4.22 14.09 -32.79
N GLU A 186 3.33 13.33 -33.44
CA GLU A 186 2.06 13.87 -33.96
C GLU A 186 1.14 14.33 -32.82
N SER A 187 1.12 13.56 -31.73
CA SER A 187 0.37 13.88 -30.51
C SER A 187 0.91 15.13 -29.81
N VAL A 188 2.24 15.26 -29.73
CA VAL A 188 2.92 16.44 -29.19
C VAL A 188 2.50 17.70 -29.98
N LYS A 189 2.60 17.66 -31.31
CA LYS A 189 2.22 18.78 -32.18
C LYS A 189 0.74 19.15 -32.03
N ALA A 190 -0.14 18.17 -31.93
CA ALA A 190 -1.57 18.42 -31.75
C ALA A 190 -1.88 19.15 -30.43
N ALA A 191 -1.17 18.81 -29.35
CA ALA A 191 -1.30 19.51 -28.07
C ALA A 191 -0.74 20.94 -28.13
N GLU A 192 0.39 21.17 -28.82
CA GLU A 192 1.00 22.49 -28.98
C GLU A 192 0.07 23.48 -29.72
N VAL A 193 -0.68 23.01 -30.73
CA VAL A 193 -1.67 23.82 -31.45
C VAL A 193 -2.76 24.36 -30.50
N LEU A 194 -3.04 23.67 -29.39
CA LEU A 194 -3.98 24.10 -28.37
C LEU A 194 -3.36 25.03 -27.30
N GLY A 195 -2.07 25.32 -27.38
CA GLY A 195 -1.34 26.12 -26.40
C GLY A 195 -0.92 25.33 -25.15
N ILE A 196 -0.93 23.99 -25.22
CA ILE A 196 -0.39 23.12 -24.17
C ILE A 196 1.12 23.03 -24.34
N THR A 197 1.88 23.08 -23.23
CA THR A 197 3.31 22.77 -23.27
C THR A 197 3.47 21.26 -23.44
N ALA A 198 4.01 20.80 -24.56
CA ALA A 198 4.16 19.37 -24.82
C ALA A 198 5.64 18.96 -24.89
N LEU A 199 5.95 17.77 -24.40
CA LEU A 199 7.28 17.19 -24.35
C LEU A 199 7.26 15.85 -25.11
N GLN A 200 8.07 15.76 -26.15
CA GLN A 200 8.31 14.49 -26.82
C GLN A 200 9.23 13.61 -25.97
N VAL A 201 8.73 12.48 -25.50
CA VAL A 201 9.48 11.55 -24.66
C VAL A 201 10.35 10.65 -25.53
N LYS A 202 11.66 10.92 -25.53
CA LYS A 202 12.69 10.04 -26.11
C LYS A 202 13.43 9.24 -25.03
N ASP A 203 13.65 9.91 -23.91
CA ASP A 203 14.20 9.34 -22.67
C ASP A 203 13.31 9.83 -21.52
N ILE A 204 12.84 8.89 -20.68
CA ILE A 204 11.90 9.24 -19.62
C ILE A 204 12.55 10.07 -18.51
N THR A 205 13.84 9.83 -18.22
CA THR A 205 14.57 10.56 -17.19
C THR A 205 14.72 12.02 -17.57
N GLU A 206 15.09 12.30 -18.83
CA GLU A 206 15.19 13.67 -19.33
C GLU A 206 13.81 14.36 -19.40
N ALA A 207 12.76 13.64 -19.79
CA ALA A 207 11.41 14.17 -19.76
C ALA A 207 10.97 14.57 -18.33
N LEU A 208 11.27 13.74 -17.33
CA LEU A 208 10.95 14.03 -15.93
C LEU A 208 11.76 15.21 -15.36
N LYS A 209 13.03 15.39 -15.78
CA LYS A 209 13.81 16.60 -15.43
C LYS A 209 13.18 17.87 -16.00
N GLU A 210 12.66 17.82 -17.23
CA GLU A 210 11.93 18.96 -17.79
C GLU A 210 10.61 19.22 -17.05
N ILE A 211 9.92 18.17 -16.57
CA ILE A 211 8.76 18.34 -15.67
C ILE A 211 9.15 19.03 -14.37
N GLN A 212 10.25 18.62 -13.73
CA GLN A 212 10.78 19.27 -12.55
C GLN A 212 11.05 20.76 -12.79
N LYS A 213 11.67 21.10 -13.91
CA LYS A 213 11.93 22.49 -14.29
C LYS A 213 10.67 23.30 -14.55
N LEU A 214 9.65 22.72 -15.19
CA LEU A 214 8.39 23.39 -15.53
C LEU A 214 7.46 23.57 -14.33
N THR A 215 7.52 22.65 -13.37
CA THR A 215 6.65 22.63 -12.18
C THR A 215 7.33 23.23 -10.95
N GLY A 216 8.66 23.19 -10.89
CA GLY A 216 9.45 23.53 -9.70
C GLY A 216 9.48 22.43 -8.63
N ILE A 217 9.00 21.22 -8.95
CA ILE A 217 8.86 20.10 -8.01
C ILE A 217 9.90 19.03 -8.32
N GLU A 218 10.66 18.57 -7.32
CA GLU A 218 11.64 17.48 -7.45
C GLU A 218 10.91 16.14 -7.70
N VAL A 219 10.79 15.71 -8.97
CA VAL A 219 10.07 14.48 -9.36
C VAL A 219 10.99 13.32 -9.73
N THR A 220 12.31 13.53 -9.69
CA THR A 220 13.32 12.52 -10.09
C THR A 220 13.98 11.80 -8.90
N SER A 221 13.74 12.26 -7.67
CA SER A 221 14.22 11.60 -6.46
C SER A 221 13.45 10.32 -6.15
N ASP A 222 14.11 9.36 -5.49
CA ASP A 222 13.43 8.18 -4.95
C ASP A 222 12.23 8.60 -4.10
N LEU A 223 11.07 8.01 -4.39
CA LEU A 223 9.85 8.25 -3.63
C LEU A 223 10.09 7.80 -2.17
N GLN A 224 10.36 8.75 -1.28
CA GLN A 224 10.29 8.48 0.15
C GLN A 224 8.86 7.98 0.44
N PRO A 225 8.71 6.93 1.29
CA PRO A 225 7.39 6.48 1.69
C PRO A 225 6.61 7.71 2.15
N PRO A 226 5.42 7.95 1.59
CA PRO A 226 4.61 9.07 2.04
C PRO A 226 4.48 9.00 3.55
N PHE A 227 4.58 10.13 4.24
CA PHE A 227 4.39 10.16 5.68
C PHE A 227 3.14 10.97 5.98
N CYS A 228 2.33 10.49 6.92
CA CYS A 228 1.25 11.29 7.48
C CYS A 228 1.82 12.44 8.29
N ASP A 229 1.43 13.65 7.96
CA ASP A 229 1.46 14.76 8.90
C ASP A 229 0.20 14.65 9.80
N PRO A 230 0.34 14.58 11.14
CA PRO A 230 -0.80 14.48 12.05
C PRO A 230 -1.85 15.57 11.85
N GLU A 231 -1.50 16.75 11.35
CA GLU A 231 -2.47 17.83 11.14
C GLU A 231 -3.28 17.66 9.85
N ASN A 232 -2.80 16.84 8.90
CA ASN A 232 -3.35 16.69 7.55
C ASN A 232 -3.99 15.32 7.33
N VAL A 233 -4.48 14.67 8.38
CA VAL A 233 -5.23 13.40 8.31
C VAL A 233 -6.62 13.53 8.91
N SER A 234 -7.54 12.63 8.54
CA SER A 234 -8.89 12.61 9.11
C SER A 234 -8.87 11.88 10.45
N HIS A 235 -9.27 12.57 11.52
CA HIS A 235 -9.41 11.99 12.86
C HIS A 235 -10.86 11.58 13.11
N GLY A 236 -11.06 10.31 13.46
CA GLY A 236 -12.36 9.77 13.85
C GLY A 236 -12.38 9.30 15.30
N TYR A 237 -13.58 9.25 15.88
CA TYR A 237 -13.80 8.78 17.25
C TYR A 237 -15.04 7.89 17.31
N VAL A 238 -14.90 6.69 17.87
CA VAL A 238 -16.02 5.76 18.09
C VAL A 238 -16.18 5.52 19.58
N ASN A 239 -17.34 5.89 20.13
CA ASN A 239 -17.72 5.51 21.49
C ASN A 239 -18.08 4.03 21.50
N ILE A 240 -17.27 3.16 22.09
CA ILE A 240 -17.52 1.70 22.10
C ILE A 240 -18.40 1.27 23.28
N LYS A 241 -18.24 1.91 24.45
CA LYS A 241 -19.10 1.72 25.63
C LYS A 241 -19.16 3.02 26.46
N PRO A 242 -20.07 3.16 27.44
CA PRO A 242 -20.19 4.39 28.22
C PRO A 242 -18.84 4.83 28.80
N GLY A 243 -18.42 6.06 28.48
CA GLY A 243 -17.15 6.63 28.94
C GLY A 243 -15.89 6.14 28.22
N VAL A 244 -15.98 5.20 27.28
CA VAL A 244 -14.83 4.67 26.53
C VAL A 244 -15.00 4.94 25.04
N LYS A 245 -14.07 5.73 24.49
CA LYS A 245 -13.95 6.02 23.06
C LYS A 245 -12.63 5.49 22.51
N ILE A 246 -12.65 5.10 21.24
CA ILE A 246 -11.47 4.76 20.45
C ILE A 246 -11.29 5.85 19.40
N HIS A 247 -10.10 6.47 19.39
CA HIS A 247 -9.63 7.34 18.34
C HIS A 247 -8.98 6.53 17.22
N TYR A 248 -9.12 7.02 15.99
CA TYR A 248 -8.45 6.48 14.83
C TYR A 248 -8.18 7.55 13.78
N VAL A 249 -7.21 7.28 12.91
CA VAL A 249 -6.97 8.01 11.67
C VAL A 249 -7.55 7.25 10.48
N ASP A 250 -8.24 7.95 9.58
CA ASP A 250 -8.91 7.42 8.39
C ASP A 250 -8.27 8.01 7.12
N MET A 251 -7.86 7.15 6.18
CA MET A 251 -7.30 7.59 4.89
C MET A 251 -7.57 6.58 3.77
N GLY A 252 -7.92 7.10 2.59
CA GLY A 252 -8.16 6.29 1.39
C GLY A 252 -9.58 5.73 1.32
N ASP A 253 -9.89 5.14 0.18
CA ASP A 253 -11.17 4.52 -0.12
C ASP A 253 -10.92 3.10 -0.63
N GLY A 254 -11.75 2.13 -0.22
CA GLY A 254 -11.61 0.74 -0.62
C GLY A 254 -11.81 -0.26 0.52
N PRO A 255 -11.34 -1.53 0.37
CA PRO A 255 -11.43 -2.53 1.42
C PRO A 255 -10.74 -2.05 2.72
N PRO A 256 -11.36 -2.22 3.89
CA PRO A 256 -10.84 -1.66 5.12
C PRO A 256 -9.65 -2.47 5.65
N VAL A 257 -8.58 -1.75 6.02
CA VAL A 257 -7.39 -2.27 6.70
C VAL A 257 -7.25 -1.56 8.04
N LEU A 258 -7.28 -2.31 9.13
CA LEU A 258 -7.21 -1.79 10.49
C LEU A 258 -5.81 -2.03 11.07
N MET A 259 -5.12 -0.96 11.42
CA MET A 259 -3.75 -0.97 11.91
C MET A 259 -3.73 -0.87 13.44
N CYS A 260 -3.19 -1.88 14.09
CA CYS A 260 -3.09 -2.00 15.55
C CYS A 260 -1.61 -1.91 15.97
N HIS A 261 -1.20 -0.79 16.58
CA HIS A 261 0.17 -0.61 17.07
C HIS A 261 0.43 -1.42 18.37
N GLY A 262 1.68 -1.45 18.83
CA GLY A 262 2.10 -2.11 20.06
C GLY A 262 2.49 -1.14 21.18
N PHE A 263 3.38 -1.60 22.06
CA PHE A 263 3.83 -0.87 23.24
C PHE A 263 5.28 -0.35 23.09
N PRO A 264 5.57 0.89 23.52
CA PRO A 264 4.68 2.01 23.78
C PRO A 264 4.62 2.91 22.54
N GLU A 265 3.55 2.80 21.76
CA GLU A 265 3.43 3.45 20.45
C GLU A 265 2.20 4.37 20.34
N SER A 266 1.74 4.64 19.11
CA SER A 266 0.54 5.40 18.74
C SER A 266 0.12 4.99 17.32
N TRP A 267 -1.07 5.39 16.85
CA TRP A 267 -1.44 5.32 15.43
C TRP A 267 -0.32 5.87 14.52
N PHE A 268 0.42 6.87 15.01
CA PHE A 268 1.49 7.55 14.29
C PHE A 268 2.72 6.69 14.00
N SER A 269 2.85 5.51 14.64
CA SER A 269 3.84 4.51 14.23
C SER A 269 3.59 3.99 12.81
N TRP A 270 2.35 4.06 12.33
CA TRP A 270 1.96 3.66 10.97
C TRP A 270 2.03 4.79 9.95
N ARG A 271 2.61 5.95 10.29
CA ARG A 271 2.64 7.16 9.44
C ARG A 271 3.16 6.94 8.02
N TYR A 272 4.02 5.95 7.81
CA TYR A 272 4.53 5.61 6.47
C TYR A 272 3.66 4.61 5.72
N GLN A 273 2.91 3.76 6.45
CA GLN A 273 2.05 2.72 5.88
C GLN A 273 0.68 3.26 5.51
N ILE A 274 0.12 4.18 6.29
CA ILE A 274 -1.22 4.75 6.07
C ILE A 274 -1.36 5.29 4.63
N PRO A 275 -0.53 6.24 4.17
CA PRO A 275 -0.68 6.78 2.83
C PRO A 275 -0.24 5.78 1.75
N ALA A 276 0.73 4.90 2.01
CA ALA A 276 1.15 3.90 1.05
C ALA A 276 0.06 2.86 0.75
N LEU A 277 -0.70 2.45 1.77
CA LEU A 277 -1.83 1.54 1.62
C LEU A 277 -3.06 2.26 1.03
N ALA A 278 -3.29 3.53 1.39
CA ALA A 278 -4.32 4.35 0.77
C ALA A 278 -4.06 4.54 -0.75
N ASP A 279 -2.81 4.88 -1.13
CA ASP A 279 -2.36 4.98 -2.53
C ASP A 279 -2.48 3.62 -3.26
N ALA A 280 -2.51 2.51 -2.53
CA ALA A 280 -2.72 1.16 -3.08
C ALA A 280 -4.21 0.77 -3.19
N GLY A 281 -5.14 1.67 -2.89
CA GLY A 281 -6.60 1.46 -3.03
C GLY A 281 -7.28 0.80 -1.83
N PHE A 282 -6.71 0.95 -0.62
CA PHE A 282 -7.32 0.49 0.62
C PHE A 282 -7.84 1.67 1.44
N ARG A 283 -8.89 1.42 2.25
CA ARG A 283 -9.27 2.35 3.33
C ARG A 283 -8.52 1.97 4.59
N VAL A 284 -7.59 2.81 5.03
CA VAL A 284 -6.76 2.55 6.21
C VAL A 284 -7.38 3.21 7.45
N LEU A 285 -7.57 2.41 8.49
CA LEU A 285 -8.00 2.84 9.81
C LEU A 285 -6.85 2.58 10.80
N ALA A 286 -6.09 3.60 11.18
CA ALA A 286 -5.00 3.44 12.15
C ALA A 286 -5.47 3.84 13.55
N LEU A 287 -5.55 2.88 14.46
CA LEU A 287 -6.07 3.11 15.81
C LEU A 287 -5.00 3.73 16.71
N ASP A 288 -5.41 4.68 17.56
CA ASP A 288 -4.80 4.73 18.89
C ASP A 288 -5.44 3.62 19.70
N MET A 289 -4.65 2.61 20.08
CA MET A 289 -5.16 1.48 20.85
C MET A 289 -5.69 1.98 22.21
N LYS A 290 -6.58 1.22 22.85
CA LYS A 290 -7.10 1.57 24.19
C LYS A 290 -5.94 1.80 25.17
N GLY A 291 -5.98 2.92 25.90
CA GLY A 291 -4.89 3.34 26.77
C GLY A 291 -3.91 4.33 26.15
N TYR A 292 -3.99 4.61 24.84
CA TYR A 292 -3.01 5.42 24.11
C TYR A 292 -3.63 6.67 23.50
N GLY A 293 -2.81 7.72 23.37
CA GLY A 293 -3.11 8.95 22.65
C GLY A 293 -4.49 9.53 22.95
N ASP A 294 -5.34 9.60 21.92
CA ASP A 294 -6.67 10.20 22.00
C ASP A 294 -7.79 9.20 22.36
N SER A 295 -7.47 7.91 22.45
CA SER A 295 -8.36 6.87 22.96
C SER A 295 -8.47 6.95 24.49
N THR A 296 -9.62 6.53 25.03
CA THR A 296 -9.78 6.50 26.49
C THR A 296 -8.78 5.53 27.12
N ALA A 297 -8.22 5.93 28.27
CA ALA A 297 -7.32 5.13 29.09
C ALA A 297 -7.93 4.83 30.47
N PRO A 298 -8.85 3.83 30.59
CA PRO A 298 -9.36 3.43 31.90
C PRO A 298 -8.22 2.97 32.83
N PRO A 299 -8.28 3.23 34.15
CA PRO A 299 -7.19 2.88 35.05
C PRO A 299 -7.18 1.39 35.43
N ASP A 300 -8.30 0.67 35.29
CA ASP A 300 -8.45 -0.71 35.73
C ASP A 300 -7.63 -1.66 34.85
N ILE A 301 -6.99 -2.67 35.46
CA ILE A 301 -6.10 -3.59 34.75
C ILE A 301 -6.91 -4.48 33.80
N GLU A 302 -8.07 -4.94 34.26
CA GLU A 302 -8.94 -5.90 33.62
C GLU A 302 -9.52 -5.39 32.29
N GLU A 303 -9.59 -4.06 32.14
CA GLU A 303 -10.02 -3.36 30.92
C GLU A 303 -9.09 -3.62 29.72
N TYR A 304 -7.88 -4.14 29.96
CA TYR A 304 -6.85 -4.42 28.97
C TYR A 304 -6.58 -5.92 28.79
N SER A 305 -7.45 -6.78 29.32
CA SER A 305 -7.42 -8.20 28.99
C SER A 305 -7.69 -8.44 27.51
N GLN A 306 -7.11 -9.50 26.93
CA GLN A 306 -7.26 -9.82 25.51
C GLN A 306 -8.73 -10.02 25.12
N GLU A 307 -9.53 -10.67 25.99
CA GLU A 307 -10.98 -10.76 25.81
C GLU A 307 -11.62 -9.38 25.66
N GLN A 308 -11.36 -8.47 26.60
CA GLN A 308 -11.98 -7.16 26.59
C GLN A 308 -11.56 -6.33 25.38
N ILE A 309 -10.27 -6.34 25.02
CA ILE A 309 -9.76 -5.61 23.86
C ILE A 309 -10.37 -6.15 22.56
N MET A 310 -10.51 -7.47 22.42
CA MET A 310 -11.17 -8.06 21.25
C MET A 310 -12.65 -7.67 21.17
N LEU A 311 -13.39 -7.73 22.28
CA LEU A 311 -14.80 -7.30 22.33
C LEU A 311 -14.96 -5.81 22.02
N ASP A 312 -14.04 -4.98 22.51
CA ASP A 312 -13.99 -3.56 22.21
C ASP A 312 -13.77 -3.33 20.70
N LEU A 313 -12.89 -4.11 20.06
CA LEU A 313 -12.63 -4.05 18.62
C LEU A 313 -13.81 -4.55 17.78
N VAL A 314 -14.47 -5.64 18.19
CA VAL A 314 -15.71 -6.13 17.57
C VAL A 314 -16.78 -5.04 17.61
N THR A 315 -16.94 -4.38 18.76
CA THR A 315 -17.89 -3.27 18.92
C THR A 315 -17.52 -2.06 18.07
N PHE A 316 -16.23 -1.74 17.95
CA PHE A 316 -15.73 -0.70 17.04
C PHE A 316 -16.15 -1.00 15.60
N LEU A 317 -15.90 -2.21 15.11
CA LEU A 317 -16.26 -2.64 13.76
C LEU A 317 -17.77 -2.60 13.52
N ASP A 318 -18.58 -3.02 14.50
CA ASP A 318 -20.05 -2.94 14.41
C ASP A 318 -20.54 -1.51 14.24
N LYS A 319 -20.01 -0.57 15.03
CA LYS A 319 -20.38 0.85 14.95
C LYS A 319 -19.90 1.53 13.67
N MET A 320 -18.80 1.05 13.11
CA MET A 320 -18.29 1.50 11.81
C MET A 320 -19.02 0.88 10.62
N GLY A 321 -19.92 -0.08 10.85
CA GLY A 321 -20.61 -0.81 9.79
C GLY A 321 -19.67 -1.71 8.98
N ILE A 322 -18.58 -2.18 9.59
CA ILE A 322 -17.56 -3.01 8.93
C ILE A 322 -17.79 -4.48 9.33
N PRO A 323 -18.35 -5.32 8.43
CA PRO A 323 -18.61 -6.72 8.75
C PRO A 323 -17.30 -7.52 8.87
N GLN A 324 -16.36 -7.30 7.95
CA GLN A 324 -15.04 -7.92 7.95
C GLN A 324 -13.95 -6.90 7.65
N VAL A 325 -12.76 -7.10 8.22
CA VAL A 325 -11.63 -6.19 8.06
C VAL A 325 -10.31 -6.96 7.88
N THR A 326 -9.39 -6.39 7.11
CA THR A 326 -7.99 -6.87 7.13
C THR A 326 -7.29 -6.30 8.35
N LEU A 327 -6.73 -7.16 9.19
CA LEU A 327 -6.06 -6.76 10.43
C LEU A 327 -4.54 -6.76 10.24
N VAL A 328 -3.88 -5.67 10.62
CA VAL A 328 -2.42 -5.56 10.63
C VAL A 328 -1.96 -5.13 12.02
N GLY A 329 -1.11 -5.93 12.65
CA GLY A 329 -0.65 -5.69 14.02
C GLY A 329 0.87 -5.65 14.15
N HIS A 330 1.37 -4.83 15.08
CA HIS A 330 2.78 -4.82 15.52
C HIS A 330 2.86 -5.00 17.05
N ASP A 331 3.85 -5.76 17.54
CA ASP A 331 4.05 -6.03 18.99
C ASP A 331 2.75 -6.52 19.67
N TRP A 332 2.18 -5.83 20.67
CA TRP A 332 0.89 -6.17 21.30
C TRP A 332 -0.29 -6.13 20.34
N GLY A 333 -0.26 -5.21 19.37
CA GLY A 333 -1.21 -5.19 18.27
C GLY A 333 -1.10 -6.46 17.43
N GLY A 334 0.12 -6.99 17.23
CA GLY A 334 0.36 -8.28 16.58
C GLY A 334 -0.28 -9.45 17.34
N SER A 335 -0.14 -9.48 18.67
CA SER A 335 -0.80 -10.48 19.50
C SER A 335 -2.33 -10.38 19.42
N LEU A 336 -2.87 -9.15 19.43
CA LEU A 336 -4.31 -8.91 19.29
C LEU A 336 -4.85 -9.43 17.96
N VAL A 337 -4.22 -9.10 16.83
CA VAL A 337 -4.75 -9.50 15.52
C VAL A 337 -4.72 -11.02 15.32
N TRP A 338 -3.73 -11.71 15.88
CA TRP A 338 -3.72 -13.18 15.94
C TRP A 338 -4.86 -13.75 16.77
N ASN A 339 -5.18 -13.13 17.90
CA ASN A 339 -6.29 -13.57 18.74
C ASN A 339 -7.64 -13.29 18.07
N MET A 340 -7.80 -12.14 17.41
CA MET A 340 -8.99 -11.86 16.60
C MET A 340 -9.20 -12.92 15.51
N ALA A 341 -8.15 -13.32 14.79
CA ALA A 341 -8.25 -14.36 13.78
C ALA A 341 -8.63 -15.74 14.35
N GLN A 342 -8.28 -16.03 15.62
CA GLN A 342 -8.59 -17.31 16.27
C GLN A 342 -9.99 -17.35 16.90
N TYR A 343 -10.45 -16.24 17.48
CA TYR A 343 -11.66 -16.19 18.31
C TYR A 343 -12.82 -15.42 17.65
N HIS A 344 -12.54 -14.60 16.65
CA HIS A 344 -13.51 -13.84 15.85
C HIS A 344 -13.22 -13.96 14.33
N PRO A 345 -12.97 -15.17 13.78
CA PRO A 345 -12.62 -15.34 12.36
C PRO A 345 -13.69 -14.78 11.41
N GLU A 346 -14.96 -14.76 11.84
CA GLU A 346 -16.07 -14.18 11.09
C GLU A 346 -15.88 -12.68 10.82
N ARG A 347 -15.06 -11.98 11.62
CA ARG A 347 -14.76 -10.55 11.49
C ARG A 347 -13.47 -10.25 10.74
N VAL A 348 -12.68 -11.27 10.41
CA VAL A 348 -11.33 -11.09 9.85
C VAL A 348 -11.30 -11.53 8.39
N ARG A 349 -11.01 -10.58 7.49
CA ARG A 349 -10.85 -10.85 6.06
C ARG A 349 -9.50 -11.52 5.78
N ALA A 350 -8.45 -10.95 6.35
CA ALA A 350 -7.06 -11.39 6.30
C ALA A 350 -6.31 -10.85 7.54
N VAL A 351 -5.17 -11.44 7.88
CA VAL A 351 -4.38 -11.05 9.06
C VAL A 351 -2.89 -11.00 8.74
N ALA A 352 -2.23 -9.94 9.21
CA ALA A 352 -0.78 -9.79 9.15
C ALA A 352 -0.23 -9.33 10.51
N SER A 353 0.90 -9.92 10.92
CA SER A 353 1.63 -9.51 12.12
C SER A 353 3.07 -9.19 11.79
N LEU A 354 3.52 -8.05 12.30
CA LEU A 354 4.91 -7.60 12.26
C LEU A 354 5.57 -7.95 13.59
N ASN A 355 6.68 -8.68 13.53
CA ASN A 355 7.53 -9.09 14.65
C ASN A 355 6.90 -10.13 15.59
N THR A 356 5.63 -10.00 15.97
CA THR A 356 4.99 -10.88 16.95
C THR A 356 4.52 -12.19 16.32
N PRO A 357 5.11 -13.34 16.68
CA PRO A 357 4.66 -14.62 16.16
C PRO A 357 3.32 -15.01 16.79
N LEU A 358 2.64 -15.97 16.16
CA LEU A 358 1.51 -16.64 16.78
C LEU A 358 2.02 -17.53 17.92
N PHE A 359 1.70 -17.19 19.16
CA PHE A 359 2.07 -18.00 20.32
C PHE A 359 0.96 -19.01 20.65
N PRO A 360 1.22 -20.32 20.54
CA PRO A 360 0.25 -21.32 20.97
C PRO A 360 0.06 -21.28 22.48
N VAL A 361 -1.20 -21.18 22.92
CA VAL A 361 -1.54 -21.31 24.34
C VAL A 361 -1.37 -22.76 24.77
N ASP A 362 -0.75 -23.01 25.91
CA ASP A 362 -0.66 -24.33 26.52
C ASP A 362 -1.57 -24.36 27.76
N PRO A 363 -2.69 -25.11 27.74
CA PRO A 363 -3.60 -25.20 28.88
C PRO A 363 -2.98 -25.80 30.14
N LYS A 364 -1.82 -26.46 30.02
CA LYS A 364 -1.14 -27.12 31.15
C LYS A 364 -0.05 -26.28 31.78
N THR A 365 0.41 -25.24 31.10
CA THR A 365 1.55 -24.45 31.56
C THR A 365 1.18 -22.97 31.61
N ASN A 366 1.28 -22.37 32.79
CA ASN A 366 1.04 -20.94 32.96
C ASN A 366 2.14 -20.14 32.22
N PRO A 367 1.81 -19.24 31.28
CA PRO A 367 2.79 -18.45 30.54
C PRO A 367 3.67 -17.59 31.45
N MET A 368 3.20 -17.18 32.63
CA MET A 368 4.00 -16.43 33.59
C MET A 368 5.18 -17.25 34.13
N GLU A 369 5.09 -18.58 34.18
CA GLU A 369 6.22 -19.45 34.54
C GLU A 369 7.27 -19.47 33.44
N LYS A 370 6.83 -19.52 32.17
CA LYS A 370 7.72 -19.46 31.01
C LYS A 370 8.42 -18.10 30.90
N LEU A 371 7.71 -17.00 31.17
CA LEU A 371 8.30 -15.66 31.17
C LEU A 371 9.44 -15.53 32.17
N LYS A 372 9.28 -16.08 33.38
CA LYS A 372 10.34 -16.09 34.41
C LYS A 372 11.56 -16.93 34.01
N ALA A 373 11.38 -17.94 33.16
CA ALA A 373 12.44 -18.83 32.71
C ALA A 373 13.28 -18.27 31.55
N VAL A 374 12.79 -17.24 30.86
CA VAL A 374 13.42 -16.67 29.66
C VAL A 374 13.98 -15.28 29.99
N PRO A 375 15.31 -15.12 30.12
CA PRO A 375 15.90 -13.88 30.62
C PRO A 375 15.50 -12.63 29.85
N ILE A 376 15.36 -12.72 28.52
CA ILE A 376 15.03 -11.54 27.68
C ILE A 376 13.63 -10.94 27.96
N PHE A 377 12.76 -11.67 28.66
CA PHE A 377 11.42 -11.22 29.05
C PHE A 377 11.32 -10.70 30.49
N ASP A 378 12.44 -10.57 31.22
CA ASP A 378 12.44 -10.08 32.61
C ASP A 378 11.82 -8.67 32.74
N TYR A 379 11.92 -7.83 31.70
CA TYR A 379 11.22 -6.55 31.63
C TYR A 379 9.69 -6.65 31.79
N GLN A 380 9.06 -7.74 31.31
CA GLN A 380 7.62 -7.94 31.46
C GLN A 380 7.24 -8.23 32.91
N ILE A 381 8.15 -8.84 33.68
CA ILE A 381 7.99 -9.03 35.12
C ILE A 381 8.12 -7.68 35.85
N TYR A 382 9.08 -6.85 35.45
CA TYR A 382 9.23 -5.49 35.97
C TYR A 382 7.96 -4.65 35.76
N PHE A 383 7.27 -4.80 34.62
CA PHE A 383 6.03 -4.09 34.31
C PHE A 383 4.81 -4.51 35.14
N GLN A 384 4.86 -5.65 35.86
CA GLN A 384 3.70 -6.17 36.58
C GLN A 384 3.26 -5.28 37.75
N LYS A 385 4.19 -4.67 38.49
CA LYS A 385 3.87 -3.90 39.69
C LYS A 385 3.36 -2.50 39.30
N PRO A 386 2.08 -2.15 39.57
CA PRO A 386 1.53 -0.84 39.20
C PRO A 386 2.30 0.30 39.85
N GLY A 387 2.56 1.35 39.08
CA GLY A 387 3.25 2.57 39.50
C GLY A 387 4.77 2.52 39.42
N VAL A 388 5.39 1.35 39.26
CA VAL A 388 6.87 1.24 39.22
C VAL A 388 7.41 1.64 37.85
N ALA A 389 6.98 0.96 36.80
CA ALA A 389 7.41 1.26 35.44
C ALA A 389 6.83 2.59 34.95
N GLU A 390 5.60 2.94 35.37
CA GLU A 390 5.02 4.28 35.15
C GLU A 390 5.97 5.37 35.65
N ALA A 391 6.42 5.28 36.91
CA ALA A 391 7.29 6.29 37.50
C ALA A 391 8.65 6.40 36.80
N GLU A 392 9.23 5.30 36.30
CA GLU A 392 10.47 5.33 35.54
C GLU A 392 10.28 5.98 34.16
N MET A 393 9.26 5.54 33.42
CA MET A 393 9.03 5.94 32.03
C MET A 393 8.45 7.34 31.87
N GLU A 394 7.64 7.79 32.83
CA GLU A 394 7.01 9.12 32.83
C GLU A 394 7.95 10.22 33.37
N LYS A 395 9.03 9.85 34.07
CA LYS A 395 9.99 10.81 34.63
C LYS A 395 10.56 11.75 33.57
N ASN A 396 10.85 11.23 32.38
CA ASN A 396 11.29 12.00 31.23
C ASN A 396 10.85 11.28 29.94
N LEU A 397 9.74 11.75 29.35
CA LEU A 397 9.14 11.14 28.15
C LEU A 397 10.09 11.18 26.95
N GLU A 398 10.82 12.28 26.73
CA GLU A 398 11.78 12.38 25.63
C GLU A 398 12.87 11.32 25.76
N ARG A 399 13.44 11.19 26.97
CA ARG A 399 14.44 10.15 27.27
C ARG A 399 13.88 8.77 27.01
N THR A 400 12.67 8.48 27.48
CA THR A 400 11.99 7.19 27.25
C THR A 400 11.90 6.86 25.77
N PHE A 401 11.37 7.76 24.93
CA PHE A 401 11.23 7.49 23.50
C PHE A 401 12.57 7.44 22.75
N LYS A 402 13.54 8.28 23.09
CA LYS A 402 14.91 8.19 22.53
C LYS A 402 15.60 6.86 22.87
N LEU A 403 15.38 6.31 24.07
CA LEU A 403 15.92 5.00 24.47
C LEU A 403 15.19 3.82 23.82
N MET A 404 13.91 3.97 23.49
CA MET A 404 13.10 2.88 22.95
C MET A 404 13.07 2.85 21.41
N PHE A 405 13.16 4.00 20.74
CA PHE A 405 13.04 4.10 19.28
C PHE A 405 14.39 4.42 18.65
N TYR A 406 15.15 3.38 18.33
CA TYR A 406 16.39 3.50 17.59
C TYR A 406 16.57 2.34 16.60
N ALA A 407 17.35 2.57 15.54
CA ALA A 407 17.59 1.54 14.54
C ALA A 407 18.64 0.54 15.02
N SER A 408 18.44 -0.74 14.67
CA SER A 408 19.44 -1.78 14.91
C SER A 408 20.82 -1.46 14.29
N THR A 409 20.86 -0.68 13.21
CA THR A 409 22.10 -0.20 12.56
C THR A 409 22.85 0.83 13.39
N GLU A 410 22.22 1.43 14.39
CA GLU A 410 22.81 2.42 15.28
C GLU A 410 23.16 1.82 16.66
N ILE A 411 22.97 0.50 16.85
CA ILE A 411 23.07 -0.17 18.16
C ILE A 411 24.44 -0.02 18.85
N ASP A 412 25.52 0.19 18.08
CA ASP A 412 26.85 0.41 18.63
C ASP A 412 27.08 1.87 19.04
N ALA A 413 26.28 2.81 18.52
CA ALA A 413 26.28 4.22 18.87
C ALA A 413 25.20 4.59 19.91
N PHE A 414 24.30 3.66 20.24
CA PHE A 414 23.19 3.86 21.17
C PHE A 414 23.35 3.08 22.47
N PRO A 415 22.76 3.55 23.59
CA PRO A 415 22.76 2.80 24.84
C PRO A 415 22.05 1.45 24.63
N LYS A 416 22.75 0.34 24.89
CA LYS A 416 22.16 -0.99 24.76
C LYS A 416 21.08 -1.19 25.81
N LEU A 417 19.82 -1.10 25.41
CA LEU A 417 18.70 -1.43 26.28
C LEU A 417 18.73 -2.94 26.57
N ASN A 418 19.03 -3.32 27.81
CA ASN A 418 19.09 -4.72 28.20
C ASN A 418 17.78 -5.12 28.90
N THR A 419 16.94 -5.90 28.21
CA THR A 419 15.65 -6.33 28.76
C THR A 419 15.76 -7.53 29.72
N ALA A 420 16.96 -8.11 29.88
CA ALA A 420 17.25 -9.16 30.85
C ALA A 420 17.79 -8.59 32.16
N GLY A 421 17.40 -9.16 33.31
CA GLY A 421 17.85 -8.73 34.63
C GLY A 421 17.36 -7.32 35.03
N VAL A 422 16.29 -6.83 34.41
CA VAL A 422 15.66 -5.53 34.69
C VAL A 422 15.19 -5.46 36.14
N CYS A 423 14.56 -6.53 36.65
CA CYS A 423 14.08 -6.57 38.03
C CYS A 423 15.23 -6.44 39.03
N GLN A 424 16.36 -7.13 38.77
CA GLN A 424 17.54 -7.06 39.63
C GLN A 424 18.22 -5.68 39.56
N ARG A 425 18.30 -5.08 38.36
CA ARG A 425 18.86 -3.73 38.19
C ARG A 425 17.96 -2.63 38.76
N GLY A 426 16.68 -2.91 39.00
CA GLY A 426 15.73 -1.97 39.58
C GLY A 426 15.08 -1.01 38.57
N GLY A 427 15.27 -1.24 37.27
CA GLY A 427 14.67 -0.41 36.22
C GLY A 427 15.14 -0.78 34.82
N LEU A 428 14.30 -0.47 33.83
CA LEU A 428 14.57 -0.72 32.42
C LEU A 428 15.67 0.20 31.89
N PHE A 429 15.71 1.43 32.37
CA PHE A 429 16.63 2.47 31.92
C PHE A 429 17.77 2.78 32.91
N VAL A 430 17.91 1.97 33.96
CA VAL A 430 19.03 2.07 34.91
C VAL A 430 20.34 1.78 34.20
N GLY A 431 21.28 2.71 34.27
CA GLY A 431 22.57 2.66 33.57
C GLY A 431 22.56 3.28 32.18
N SER A 432 21.41 3.74 31.68
CA SER A 432 21.31 4.51 30.42
C SER A 432 21.53 6.01 30.69
N PRO A 433 22.10 6.77 29.74
CA PRO A 433 22.33 8.21 29.89
C PRO A 433 21.03 8.98 30.09
N ASP A 434 21.12 10.16 30.73
CA ASP A 434 19.97 11.04 30.95
C ASP A 434 19.49 11.74 29.66
N ASP A 435 20.41 12.05 28.74
CA ASP A 435 20.10 12.56 27.40
C ASP A 435 20.76 11.67 26.33
N PRO A 436 20.13 10.56 25.94
CA PRO A 436 20.59 9.73 24.84
C PRO A 436 20.48 10.48 23.49
N PRO A 437 21.30 10.14 22.48
CA PRO A 437 21.14 10.68 21.14
C PRO A 437 19.76 10.31 20.57
N ARG A 438 19.24 11.13 19.65
CA ARG A 438 18.03 10.84 18.87
C ARG A 438 18.40 10.04 17.61
N SER A 439 17.71 8.93 17.38
CA SER A 439 17.91 8.07 16.20
C SER A 439 17.50 8.76 14.91
N ALA A 440 18.14 8.39 13.80
CA ALA A 440 17.76 8.85 12.47
C ALA A 440 16.32 8.46 12.07
N ILE A 441 15.76 7.38 12.65
CA ILE A 441 14.38 6.95 12.35
C ILE A 441 13.32 7.77 13.10
N LEU A 442 13.75 8.56 14.08
CA LEU A 442 12.88 9.35 14.93
C LEU A 442 13.18 10.84 14.71
N SER A 443 12.42 11.50 13.85
CA SER A 443 12.54 12.96 13.67
C SER A 443 12.21 13.72 14.97
N GLU A 444 12.62 14.98 15.07
CA GLU A 444 12.29 15.80 16.25
C GLU A 444 10.78 15.97 16.38
N SER A 445 10.10 16.26 15.27
CA SER A 445 8.64 16.37 15.24
C SER A 445 7.96 15.07 15.67
N ALA A 446 8.48 13.91 15.25
CA ALA A 446 7.94 12.62 15.65
C ALA A 446 8.15 12.37 17.15
N LEU A 447 9.35 12.63 17.68
CA LEU A 447 9.62 12.53 19.11
C LEU A 447 8.63 13.38 19.92
N GLN A 448 8.50 14.65 19.55
CA GLN A 448 7.60 15.58 20.24
C GLN A 448 6.14 15.15 20.12
N TYR A 449 5.73 14.56 19.00
CA TYR A 449 4.41 13.98 18.86
C TYR A 449 4.15 12.88 19.89
N TYR A 450 5.05 11.89 20.03
CA TYR A 450 4.89 10.83 21.04
C TYR A 450 4.89 11.40 22.47
N VAL A 451 5.77 12.36 22.78
CA VAL A 451 5.80 13.05 24.08
C VAL A 451 4.45 13.71 24.39
N GLN A 452 3.88 14.43 23.42
CA GLN A 452 2.58 15.08 23.57
C GLN A 452 1.46 14.08 23.78
N GLN A 453 1.44 12.96 23.05
CA GLN A 453 0.43 11.91 23.24
C GLN A 453 0.50 11.30 24.64
N TYR A 454 1.70 10.98 25.13
CA TYR A 454 1.87 10.34 26.43
C TYR A 454 1.73 11.29 27.61
N THR A 455 1.82 12.60 27.39
CA THR A 455 1.48 13.60 28.42
C THR A 455 0.00 13.53 28.82
N LYS A 456 -0.89 13.05 27.92
CA LYS A 456 -2.34 12.98 28.17
C LYS A 456 -2.74 11.92 29.19
N SER A 457 -2.12 10.74 29.14
CA SER A 457 -2.58 9.56 29.92
C SER A 457 -1.45 8.70 30.50
N GLY A 458 -0.19 9.04 30.24
CA GLY A 458 0.97 8.33 30.75
C GLY A 458 1.05 6.89 30.27
N PHE A 459 1.71 6.04 31.07
CA PHE A 459 2.01 4.66 30.77
C PHE A 459 1.12 3.65 31.52
N ARG A 460 0.23 4.09 32.42
CA ARG A 460 -0.63 3.15 33.18
C ARG A 460 -1.47 2.26 32.27
N GLY A 461 -2.23 2.85 31.35
CA GLY A 461 -3.03 2.10 30.36
C GLY A 461 -2.16 1.20 29.48
N PRO A 462 -1.12 1.74 28.83
CA PRO A 462 -0.16 0.97 28.04
C PRO A 462 0.45 -0.24 28.79
N LEU A 463 0.89 -0.05 30.03
CA LEU A 463 1.47 -1.12 30.86
C LEU A 463 0.44 -2.16 31.30
N ASN A 464 -0.85 -1.81 31.42
CA ASN A 464 -1.90 -2.75 31.77
C ASN A 464 -2.10 -3.86 30.72
N TRP A 465 -1.66 -3.67 29.47
CA TRP A 465 -1.61 -4.74 28.46
C TRP A 465 -0.75 -5.94 28.92
N TYR A 466 0.33 -5.69 29.66
CA TYR A 466 1.20 -6.74 30.22
C TYR A 466 0.65 -7.37 31.52
N ARG A 467 -0.34 -6.77 32.17
CA ARG A 467 -0.78 -7.14 33.54
C ARG A 467 -1.95 -8.13 33.59
N ASN A 468 -2.31 -8.71 32.45
CA ASN A 468 -3.45 -9.62 32.32
C ASN A 468 -3.04 -11.08 32.05
N GLY A 469 -1.77 -11.46 32.27
CA GLY A 469 -1.22 -12.77 31.88
C GLY A 469 -2.05 -13.98 32.32
N GLU A 470 -2.39 -14.08 33.61
CA GLU A 470 -3.19 -15.19 34.14
C GLU A 470 -4.63 -15.19 33.62
N LYS A 471 -5.28 -14.03 33.62
CA LYS A 471 -6.66 -13.87 33.10
C LYS A 471 -6.74 -14.26 31.62
N ASN A 472 -5.80 -13.77 30.82
CA ASN A 472 -5.68 -14.08 29.41
C ASN A 472 -5.46 -15.59 29.18
N TRP A 473 -4.57 -16.21 29.96
CA TRP A 473 -4.31 -17.64 29.86
C TRP A 473 -5.54 -18.49 30.20
N HIS A 474 -6.22 -18.19 31.31
CA HIS A 474 -7.45 -18.89 31.70
C HIS A 474 -8.54 -18.77 30.64
N TRP A 475 -8.76 -17.55 30.15
CA TRP A 475 -9.76 -17.29 29.12
C TRP A 475 -9.46 -18.05 27.82
N MET A 476 -8.25 -17.91 27.28
CA MET A 476 -7.86 -18.59 26.04
C MET A 476 -7.85 -20.11 26.18
N SER A 477 -7.50 -20.64 27.34
CA SER A 477 -7.52 -22.09 27.60
C SER A 477 -8.94 -22.66 27.70
N SER A 478 -9.94 -21.83 28.00
CA SER A 478 -11.34 -22.24 28.15
C SER A 478 -12.14 -22.28 26.85
N ARG A 479 -11.59 -21.78 25.74
CA ARG A 479 -12.32 -21.64 24.47
C ARG A 479 -11.77 -22.56 23.37
N PRO A 480 -12.65 -23.09 22.48
CA PRO A 480 -12.21 -23.78 21.29
C PRO A 480 -11.47 -22.80 20.37
N ARG A 481 -10.34 -23.22 19.80
CA ARG A 481 -9.60 -22.42 18.82
C ARG A 481 -10.20 -22.63 17.44
N GLY A 482 -10.49 -21.55 16.72
CA GLY A 482 -10.70 -21.62 15.28
C GLY A 482 -9.40 -22.08 14.59
N LYS A 483 -9.52 -22.87 13.52
CA LYS A 483 -8.39 -23.00 12.58
C LYS A 483 -8.28 -21.67 11.85
N ALA A 484 -7.12 -21.03 11.88
CA ALA A 484 -6.85 -19.86 11.03
C ALA A 484 -6.83 -20.33 9.57
N ASN A 485 -8.01 -20.37 8.93
CA ASN A 485 -8.19 -20.77 7.53
C ASN A 485 -8.11 -19.57 6.57
N HIS A 486 -7.66 -18.41 7.06
CA HIS A 486 -7.52 -17.17 6.29
C HIS A 486 -6.09 -17.02 5.77
N ASP A 487 -5.91 -16.29 4.67
CA ASP A 487 -4.59 -15.89 4.18
C ASP A 487 -3.85 -15.13 5.29
N ALA A 488 -2.89 -15.80 5.91
CA ALA A 488 -2.11 -15.30 7.04
C ALA A 488 -0.68 -15.01 6.57
N SER A 489 -0.19 -13.81 6.85
CA SER A 489 1.19 -13.41 6.56
C SER A 489 1.92 -13.06 7.85
N PHE A 490 3.13 -13.57 8.00
CA PHE A 490 4.03 -13.23 9.09
C PHE A 490 5.30 -12.61 8.52
N ASN A 491 5.67 -11.43 9.02
CA ASN A 491 6.93 -10.78 8.67
C ASN A 491 7.77 -10.59 9.94
N GLY A 492 8.79 -11.44 10.09
CA GLY A 492 9.74 -11.36 11.20
C GLY A 492 10.95 -10.52 10.81
N ASP A 493 11.22 -9.44 11.55
CA ASP A 493 12.54 -8.79 11.47
C ASP A 493 13.57 -9.63 12.26
N CYS A 494 14.56 -10.17 11.55
CA CYS A 494 15.56 -11.11 12.06
C CYS A 494 16.73 -10.45 12.80
N ARG A 495 16.59 -9.22 13.32
CA ARG A 495 17.68 -8.51 13.99
C ARG A 495 17.42 -8.34 15.49
N LYS A 496 18.28 -8.99 16.28
CA LYS A 496 18.44 -8.98 17.76
C LYS A 496 17.46 -8.08 18.53
N GLY A 497 16.28 -8.63 18.87
CA GLY A 497 15.28 -8.05 19.77
C GLY A 497 14.50 -9.16 20.50
N PRO A 498 13.65 -8.85 21.50
CA PRO A 498 12.90 -9.86 22.27
C PRO A 498 12.02 -10.78 21.41
N CYS A 499 11.58 -10.28 20.26
CA CYS A 499 10.77 -11.02 19.27
C CYS A 499 11.60 -11.71 18.18
N SER A 500 12.94 -11.66 18.23
CA SER A 500 13.81 -12.08 17.11
C SER A 500 14.26 -13.55 17.13
N SER A 501 13.55 -14.47 17.79
CA SER A 501 13.96 -15.88 17.84
C SER A 501 13.29 -16.74 16.76
N ALA A 502 13.98 -16.92 15.63
CA ALA A 502 13.61 -17.85 14.56
C ALA A 502 13.50 -19.33 15.00
N SER A 503 13.99 -19.68 16.20
CA SER A 503 13.99 -21.07 16.71
C SER A 503 12.65 -21.57 17.24
N LEU A 504 11.66 -20.68 17.47
CA LEU A 504 10.31 -21.09 17.92
C LEU A 504 9.37 -21.48 16.76
N CYS A 505 9.77 -21.24 15.50
CA CYS A 505 8.89 -21.35 14.32
C CYS A 505 8.97 -22.69 13.55
N HIS A 506 9.73 -23.69 14.01
CA HIS A 506 9.92 -24.94 13.24
C HIS A 506 8.78 -25.97 13.32
N ARG A 507 7.54 -25.58 13.68
CA ARG A 507 6.40 -26.53 13.75
C ARG A 507 5.09 -26.11 13.09
N ASP A 508 5.09 -25.08 12.25
CA ASP A 508 3.90 -24.75 11.44
C ASP A 508 4.15 -25.11 9.98
N GLY A 509 4.02 -26.41 9.67
CA GLY A 509 4.22 -26.95 8.32
C GLY A 509 3.68 -28.36 8.06
N GLU A 510 2.93 -28.97 8.98
CA GLU A 510 2.33 -30.30 8.75
C GLU A 510 0.82 -30.29 8.97
N ALA A 511 0.07 -29.71 8.04
CA ALA A 511 -1.34 -30.04 7.81
C ALA A 511 -1.82 -29.59 6.42
N GLY A 512 -1.23 -30.14 5.37
CA GLY A 512 -1.74 -30.06 3.99
C GLY A 512 -1.85 -31.46 3.38
N PRO A 513 -2.87 -31.77 2.55
CA PRO A 513 -3.11 -33.13 2.07
C PRO A 513 -2.03 -33.56 1.07
N GLN A 514 -1.39 -34.71 1.32
CA GLN A 514 -0.40 -35.29 0.41
C GLN A 514 -1.02 -35.61 -0.96
N PRO A 515 -0.36 -35.27 -2.09
CA PRO A 515 -0.81 -35.68 -3.41
C PRO A 515 -0.51 -37.16 -3.65
N ARG A 516 -1.54 -37.91 -4.07
CA ARG A 516 -1.43 -39.31 -4.51
C ARG A 516 -0.50 -39.39 -5.72
N GLN A 517 0.65 -40.04 -5.57
CA GLN A 517 1.44 -40.50 -6.71
C GLN A 517 0.72 -41.67 -7.39
N ARG A 518 0.52 -41.58 -8.71
CA ARG A 518 0.18 -42.75 -9.55
C ARG A 518 1.48 -43.47 -9.90
N PRO A 519 1.53 -44.82 -9.86
CA PRO A 519 2.70 -45.57 -10.28
C PRO A 519 2.78 -45.64 -11.81
N HIS A 520 4.00 -45.81 -12.33
CA HIS A 520 4.28 -46.23 -13.70
C HIS A 520 3.69 -47.61 -14.01
#